data_AF-A0A432ZN57-F1
#
_entry.id   AF-A0A432ZN57-F1
#
_cell.length_a   1.000
_cell.length_b   1.000
_cell.length_c   1.000
_cell.angle_alpha   90.00
_cell.angle_beta   90.00
_cell.angle_gamma   90.00
#
_symmetry.space_group_name_H-M   'P 1'
#
loop_
_entity.id
_entity.type
_entity.pdbx_description
1 polymer ?
#
loop_
_entity_poly.entity_id
_entity_poly.type
_entity_poly.pdbx_seq_one_letter_code
_entity_poly.pdbx_strand_id
1 'polypeptide(L)'
;MSLKQTCPDTEQLSAYLDGELTQQQAQQVEHHLQDCESCQAQLAQLEQLSAALQHEGQRFKQVQFNAFADSHERSDWLVKLTWLLLLLGGLPLLGYSLYLHWQSLAELEWWLAAALGSLLGGLILAFVVVLRERLSARKTDKFRKVQR
;
A
#
# COMPACT_ATOMS: atom_id res chain seq x y z
N MET A 1 8.92 -38.77 44.29
CA MET A 1 9.11 -39.24 42.89
C MET A 1 7.74 -39.30 42.22
N SER A 2 7.38 -38.27 41.44
CA SER A 2 6.36 -38.38 40.40
C SER A 2 6.51 -37.21 39.42
N LEU A 3 7.47 -37.32 38.50
CA LEU A 3 7.68 -36.39 37.38
C LEU A 3 7.52 -37.19 36.08
N LYS A 4 6.27 -37.53 35.75
CA LYS A 4 5.90 -38.05 34.43
C LYS A 4 4.49 -37.56 34.07
N GLN A 5 4.31 -36.25 34.08
CA GLN A 5 3.45 -35.62 33.09
C GLN A 5 4.40 -35.06 32.03
N THR A 6 4.25 -35.52 30.79
CA THR A 6 5.08 -35.11 29.66
C THR A 6 5.00 -33.60 29.54
N CYS A 7 6.11 -32.89 29.79
CA CYS A 7 6.14 -31.44 29.63
C CYS A 7 5.80 -31.07 28.18
N PRO A 8 5.04 -29.99 27.95
CA PRO A 8 4.80 -29.49 26.60
C PRO A 8 6.12 -29.08 25.97
N ASP A 9 6.25 -29.36 24.68
CA ASP A 9 7.46 -28.98 23.93
C ASP A 9 7.50 -27.45 23.73
N THR A 10 8.68 -26.93 23.43
CA THR A 10 8.90 -25.48 23.23
C THR A 10 8.00 -24.94 22.12
N GLU A 11 7.75 -25.72 21.06
CA GLU A 11 6.81 -25.37 19.99
C GLU A 11 5.37 -25.20 20.50
N GLN A 12 4.92 -26.05 21.45
CA GLN A 12 3.59 -25.96 22.03
C GLN A 12 3.46 -24.75 22.96
N LEU A 13 4.52 -24.39 23.70
CA LEU A 13 4.55 -23.17 24.51
C LEU A 13 4.54 -21.91 23.64
N SER A 14 5.27 -21.91 22.52
CA SER A 14 5.22 -20.81 21.54
C SER A 14 3.83 -20.71 20.90
N ALA A 15 3.26 -21.82 20.43
CA ALA A 15 1.92 -21.85 19.84
C ALA A 15 0.84 -21.45 20.85
N TYR A 16 1.03 -21.76 22.15
CA TYR A 16 0.17 -21.27 23.22
C TYR A 16 0.26 -19.75 23.37
N LEU A 17 1.48 -19.19 23.38
CA LEU A 17 1.73 -17.75 23.44
C LEU A 17 1.13 -17.00 22.24
N ASP A 18 1.22 -17.57 21.04
CA ASP A 18 0.69 -17.01 19.80
C ASP A 18 -0.82 -17.25 19.62
N GLY A 19 -1.44 -18.06 20.48
CA GLY A 19 -2.87 -18.40 20.42
C GLY A 19 -3.25 -19.36 19.29
N GLU A 20 -2.29 -20.12 18.76
CA GLU A 20 -2.47 -21.06 17.63
C GLU A 20 -2.92 -22.47 18.05
N LEU A 21 -2.92 -22.76 19.36
CA LEU A 21 -3.40 -24.04 19.87
C LEU A 21 -4.93 -24.16 19.80
N THR A 22 -5.41 -25.38 19.57
CA THR A 22 -6.84 -25.69 19.74
C THR A 22 -7.25 -25.53 21.20
N GLN A 23 -8.54 -25.29 21.46
CA GLN A 23 -9.05 -25.10 22.83
C GLN A 23 -8.68 -26.25 23.78
N GLN A 24 -8.71 -27.50 23.29
CA GLN A 24 -8.31 -28.67 24.09
C GLN A 24 -6.81 -28.69 24.41
N GLN A 25 -5.96 -28.30 23.46
CA GLN A 25 -4.51 -28.24 23.67
C GLN A 25 -4.12 -27.08 24.59
N ALA A 26 -4.76 -25.91 24.42
CA ALA A 26 -4.54 -24.76 25.29
C ALA A 26 -4.87 -25.08 26.76
N GLN A 27 -6.01 -25.76 27.02
CA GLN A 27 -6.37 -26.19 28.39
C GLN A 27 -5.37 -27.18 28.99
N GLN A 28 -4.80 -28.08 28.18
CA GLN A 28 -3.78 -29.01 28.66
C GLN A 28 -2.49 -28.29 29.05
N VAL A 29 -2.06 -27.32 28.24
CA VAL A 29 -0.89 -26.48 28.53
C VAL A 29 -1.16 -25.61 29.77
N GLU A 30 -2.34 -24.98 29.87
CA GLU A 30 -2.72 -24.14 31.01
C GLU A 30 -2.75 -24.93 32.33
N HIS A 31 -3.34 -26.13 32.34
CA HIS A 31 -3.29 -27.02 33.51
C HIS A 31 -1.85 -27.41 33.85
N HIS A 32 -1.01 -27.71 32.86
CA HIS A 32 0.38 -28.06 33.12
C HIS A 32 1.17 -26.88 33.69
N LEU A 33 0.91 -25.66 33.19
CA LEU A 33 1.55 -24.44 33.69
C LEU A 33 1.19 -24.16 35.15
N GLN A 34 0.05 -24.62 35.68
CA GLN A 34 -0.27 -24.46 37.11
C GLN A 34 0.66 -25.27 38.04
N ASP A 35 1.15 -26.41 37.56
CA ASP A 35 1.89 -27.38 38.37
C ASP A 35 3.41 -27.42 38.04
N CYS A 36 3.86 -26.75 36.97
CA CYS A 36 5.24 -26.85 36.47
C CYS A 36 5.96 -25.49 36.38
N GLU A 37 6.78 -25.18 37.39
CA GLU A 37 7.59 -23.96 37.43
C GLU A 37 8.60 -23.85 36.26
N SER A 38 9.15 -24.98 35.77
CA SER A 38 10.12 -24.94 34.66
C SER A 38 9.47 -24.49 33.34
N CYS A 39 8.23 -24.91 33.09
CA CYS A 39 7.50 -24.52 31.88
C CYS A 39 6.99 -23.07 31.99
N GLN A 40 6.63 -22.60 33.19
CA GLN A 40 6.35 -21.19 33.44
C GLN A 40 7.58 -20.31 33.14
N ALA A 41 8.77 -20.73 33.61
CA ALA A 41 10.00 -20.00 33.37
C ALA A 41 10.36 -19.94 31.87
N GLN A 42 10.15 -21.04 31.14
CA GLN A 42 10.34 -21.08 29.68
C GLN A 42 9.34 -20.17 28.94
N LEU A 43 8.07 -20.20 29.33
CA LEU A 43 7.05 -19.32 28.73
C LEU A 43 7.39 -17.84 28.95
N ALA A 44 7.83 -17.46 30.15
CA ALA A 44 8.26 -16.10 30.45
C ALA A 44 9.46 -15.65 29.60
N GLN A 45 10.39 -16.56 29.29
CA GLN A 45 11.51 -16.26 28.38
C GLN A 45 11.03 -16.02 26.94
N LEU A 46 10.08 -16.82 26.45
CA LEU A 46 9.47 -16.65 25.14
C LEU A 46 8.68 -15.34 25.05
N GLU A 47 7.91 -14.99 26.09
CA GLU A 47 7.19 -13.72 26.19
C GLU A 47 8.13 -12.52 26.07
N GLN A 48 9.24 -12.52 26.81
CA GLN A 48 10.24 -11.45 26.77
C GLN A 48 10.86 -11.30 25.38
N LEU A 49 11.20 -12.41 24.72
CA LEU A 49 11.74 -12.39 23.36
C LEU A 49 10.72 -11.85 22.36
N SER A 50 9.46 -12.29 22.44
CA SER A 50 8.39 -11.82 21.56
C SER A 50 8.16 -10.32 21.70
N ALA A 51 8.17 -9.79 22.93
CA ALA A 51 7.98 -8.37 23.21
C ALA A 51 9.12 -7.53 22.65
N ALA A 52 10.37 -8.00 22.77
CA ALA A 52 11.54 -7.34 22.19
C ALA A 52 11.44 -7.27 20.65
N LEU A 53 11.07 -8.37 20.01
CA LEU A 53 10.92 -8.45 18.55
C LEU A 53 9.75 -7.60 18.02
N GLN A 54 8.62 -7.57 18.73
CA GLN A 54 7.47 -6.74 18.36
C GLN A 54 7.83 -5.25 18.38
N HIS A 55 8.59 -4.80 19.39
CA HIS A 55 9.00 -3.40 19.51
C HIS A 55 9.92 -2.96 18.36
N GLU A 56 10.84 -3.83 17.94
CA GLU A 56 11.71 -3.56 16.78
C GLU A 56 10.95 -3.63 15.44
N GLY A 57 10.08 -4.64 15.27
CA GLY A 57 9.26 -4.82 14.07
C GLY A 57 8.32 -3.64 13.80
N GLN A 58 7.72 -3.05 14.84
CA GLN A 58 6.89 -1.86 14.70
C GLN A 58 7.69 -0.64 14.24
N ARG A 59 8.91 -0.46 14.78
CA ARG A 59 9.80 0.64 14.37
C ARG A 59 10.16 0.56 12.89
N PHE A 60 10.41 -0.65 12.39
CA PHE A 60 10.71 -0.89 10.98
C PHE A 60 9.50 -0.62 10.06
N LYS A 61 8.31 -1.08 10.45
CA LYS A 61 7.07 -0.85 9.68
C LYS A 61 6.73 0.64 9.59
N GLN A 62 6.97 1.40 10.66
CA GLN A 62 6.73 2.84 10.70
C GLN A 62 7.67 3.62 9.77
N VAL A 63 8.96 3.26 9.71
CA VAL A 63 9.94 3.93 8.83
C VAL A 63 9.62 3.67 7.35
N GLN A 64 9.28 2.44 6.97
CA GLN A 64 8.93 2.13 5.58
C GLN A 64 7.61 2.76 5.13
N PHE A 65 6.56 2.71 5.96
CA PHE A 65 5.26 3.26 5.60
C PHE A 65 5.32 4.79 5.46
N ASN A 66 6.04 5.47 6.34
CA ASN A 66 6.23 6.91 6.26
C ASN A 66 7.08 7.32 5.04
N ALA A 67 8.07 6.50 4.64
CA ALA A 67 8.86 6.76 3.44
C ALA A 67 8.02 6.66 2.14
N PHE A 68 6.98 5.83 2.11
CA PHE A 68 6.07 5.73 0.97
C PHE A 68 5.00 6.83 0.96
N ALA A 69 4.46 7.14 2.15
CA ALA A 69 3.38 8.13 2.32
C ALA A 69 3.81 9.56 1.96
N ASP A 70 5.09 9.90 2.12
CA ASP A 70 5.61 11.27 1.90
C ASP A 70 5.78 11.63 0.40
N SER A 71 5.39 10.74 -0.52
CA SER A 71 5.57 10.88 -1.96
C SER A 71 4.27 11.13 -2.74
N HIS A 72 3.16 11.51 -2.10
CA HIS A 72 1.84 11.53 -2.76
C HIS A 72 1.00 12.81 -2.64
N GLU A 73 1.58 13.97 -2.32
CA GLU A 73 0.76 15.15 -2.00
C GLU A 73 0.90 16.61 -2.66
N ARG A 74 1.36 16.91 -3.91
CA ARG A 74 1.27 18.26 -4.65
C ARG A 74 0.25 18.39 -5.83
N SER A 75 -0.88 19.01 -5.54
CA SER A 75 -1.50 20.05 -6.40
C SER A 75 -2.65 19.65 -7.33
N ASP A 76 -3.80 19.45 -6.70
CA ASP A 76 -5.17 19.41 -7.27
C ASP A 76 -5.58 20.61 -8.16
N TRP A 77 -4.80 21.68 -8.21
CA TRP A 77 -5.10 22.88 -9.02
C TRP A 77 -4.65 22.77 -10.48
N LEU A 78 -3.44 22.23 -10.73
CA LEU A 78 -2.89 22.08 -12.10
C LEU A 78 -3.68 21.03 -12.86
N VAL A 79 -4.05 19.98 -12.13
CA VAL A 79 -5.09 19.02 -12.45
C VAL A 79 -6.33 19.64 -13.08
N LYS A 80 -6.97 20.57 -12.37
CA LYS A 80 -8.23 21.19 -12.79
C LYS A 80 -8.01 22.13 -13.97
N LEU A 81 -6.90 22.86 -13.97
CA LEU A 81 -6.50 23.75 -15.07
C LEU A 81 -6.25 22.97 -16.37
N THR A 82 -5.66 21.77 -16.28
CA THR A 82 -5.45 20.88 -17.44
C THR A 82 -6.77 20.39 -18.02
N TRP A 83 -7.75 20.00 -17.20
CA TRP A 83 -9.08 19.62 -17.70
C TRP A 83 -9.81 20.81 -18.34
N LEU A 84 -9.64 22.01 -17.80
CA LEU A 84 -10.27 23.23 -18.33
C LEU A 84 -9.65 23.62 -19.68
N LEU A 85 -8.32 23.59 -19.82
CA LEU A 85 -7.63 23.84 -21.09
C LEU A 85 -7.89 22.74 -22.14
N LEU A 86 -7.99 21.47 -21.72
CA LEU A 86 -8.28 20.35 -22.62
C LEU A 86 -9.70 20.47 -23.19
N LEU A 87 -10.68 20.87 -22.38
CA LEU A 87 -12.02 21.16 -22.87
C LEU A 87 -12.04 22.43 -23.74
N LEU A 88 -11.32 23.48 -23.34
CA LEU A 88 -11.31 24.75 -24.06
C LEU A 88 -10.63 24.66 -25.43
N GLY A 89 -9.58 23.84 -25.58
CA GLY A 89 -8.87 23.65 -26.85
C GLY A 89 -9.37 22.44 -27.66
N GLY A 90 -9.71 21.34 -26.99
CA GLY A 90 -10.14 20.10 -27.66
C GLY A 90 -11.53 20.21 -28.30
N LEU A 91 -12.48 20.90 -27.66
CA LEU A 91 -13.85 21.01 -28.17
C LEU A 91 -13.92 21.83 -29.49
N PRO A 92 -13.27 23.00 -29.61
CA PRO A 92 -13.22 23.74 -30.88
C PRO A 92 -12.42 23.03 -31.96
N LEU A 93 -11.34 22.33 -31.60
CA LEU A 93 -10.54 21.55 -32.56
C LEU A 93 -11.31 20.33 -33.08
N LEU A 94 -12.10 19.66 -32.25
CA LEU A 94 -13.01 18.60 -32.68
C LEU A 94 -14.10 19.16 -33.60
N GLY A 95 -14.71 20.30 -33.25
CA GLY A 95 -15.70 20.96 -34.11
C GLY A 95 -15.14 21.41 -35.46
N TYR A 96 -13.94 22.00 -35.46
CA TYR A 96 -13.24 22.43 -36.68
C TYR A 96 -12.75 21.25 -37.51
N SER A 97 -12.32 20.15 -36.86
CA SER A 97 -11.97 18.90 -37.52
C SER A 97 -13.17 18.27 -38.22
N LEU A 98 -14.35 18.19 -37.55
CA LEU A 98 -15.60 17.73 -38.19
C LEU A 98 -16.03 18.63 -39.36
N TYR A 99 -15.83 19.95 -39.24
CA TYR A 99 -16.13 20.91 -40.30
C TYR A 99 -15.24 20.74 -41.54
N LEU A 100 -13.93 20.52 -41.37
CA LEU A 100 -13.00 20.26 -42.47
C LEU A 100 -13.18 18.83 -43.05
N HIS A 101 -13.50 17.85 -42.21
CA HIS A 101 -13.82 16.48 -42.63
C HIS A 101 -15.08 16.40 -43.49
N TRP A 102 -15.99 17.39 -43.41
CA TRP A 102 -17.14 17.47 -44.30
C TRP A 102 -16.74 17.61 -45.79
N GLN A 103 -15.49 17.98 -46.10
CA GLN A 103 -15.04 18.26 -47.47
C GLN A 103 -13.86 17.42 -47.98
N SER A 104 -13.11 16.68 -47.14
CA SER A 104 -11.88 15.96 -47.54
C SER A 104 -11.86 14.44 -47.28
N LEU A 105 -13.01 13.83 -46.97
CA LEU A 105 -13.20 12.37 -46.77
C LEU A 105 -13.06 11.55 -48.08
N ALA A 106 -12.25 11.96 -49.05
CA ALA A 106 -12.19 11.32 -50.35
C ALA A 106 -11.05 10.30 -50.53
N GLU A 107 -9.87 10.42 -49.89
CA GLU A 107 -8.71 9.58 -50.30
C GLU A 107 -7.73 9.09 -49.21
N LEU A 108 -7.98 9.26 -47.91
CA LEU A 108 -7.13 8.68 -46.86
C LEU A 108 -7.96 7.87 -45.87
N GLU A 109 -7.59 6.61 -45.65
CA GLU A 109 -8.34 5.69 -44.79
C GLU A 109 -8.38 6.18 -43.33
N TRP A 110 -9.56 6.63 -42.92
CA TRP A 110 -9.87 7.27 -41.64
C TRP A 110 -9.48 6.45 -40.40
N TRP A 111 -9.39 5.13 -40.50
CA TRP A 111 -9.03 4.25 -39.39
C TRP A 111 -7.57 4.40 -38.98
N LEU A 112 -6.68 4.73 -39.92
CA LEU A 112 -5.25 4.91 -39.68
C LEU A 112 -4.97 6.24 -38.95
N ALA A 113 -5.73 7.29 -39.29
CA ALA A 113 -5.71 8.56 -38.58
C ALA A 113 -6.27 8.43 -37.14
N ALA A 114 -7.37 7.67 -36.99
CA ALA A 114 -7.93 7.37 -35.69
C ALA A 114 -6.99 6.53 -34.81
N ALA A 115 -6.31 5.53 -35.40
CA ALA A 115 -5.34 4.70 -34.70
C ALA A 115 -4.13 5.51 -34.21
N LEU A 116 -3.56 6.38 -35.06
CA LEU A 116 -2.42 7.21 -34.70
C LEU A 116 -2.80 8.26 -33.64
N GLY A 117 -3.98 8.87 -33.77
CA GLY A 117 -4.53 9.83 -32.82
C GLY A 117 -4.81 9.20 -31.45
N SER A 118 -5.38 7.99 -31.42
CA SER A 118 -5.61 7.24 -30.18
C SER A 118 -4.29 6.85 -29.50
N LEU A 119 -3.29 6.46 -30.28
CA LEU A 119 -2.00 6.03 -29.76
C LEU A 119 -1.21 7.22 -29.16
N LEU A 120 -1.13 8.35 -29.87
CA LEU A 120 -0.50 9.57 -29.36
C LEU A 120 -1.30 10.19 -28.22
N GLY A 121 -2.63 10.19 -28.32
CA GLY A 121 -3.52 10.65 -27.26
C GLY A 121 -3.36 9.85 -25.97
N GLY A 122 -3.28 8.51 -26.06
CA GLY A 122 -3.03 7.64 -24.92
C GLY A 122 -1.66 7.87 -24.27
N LEU A 123 -0.62 8.09 -25.08
CA LEU A 123 0.73 8.37 -24.59
C LEU A 123 0.83 9.73 -23.88
N ILE A 124 0.17 10.75 -24.44
CA ILE A 124 0.08 12.09 -23.84
C ILE A 124 -0.75 12.04 -22.54
N LEU A 125 -1.87 11.31 -22.54
CA LEU A 125 -2.70 11.12 -21.35
C LEU A 125 -1.92 10.44 -20.23
N ALA A 126 -1.25 9.32 -20.52
CA ALA A 126 -0.43 8.59 -19.56
C ALA A 126 0.71 9.46 -19.01
N PHE A 127 1.42 10.19 -19.89
CA PHE A 127 2.47 11.11 -19.48
C PHE A 127 1.95 12.21 -18.55
N VAL A 128 0.78 12.77 -18.86
CA VAL A 128 0.15 13.83 -18.06
C VAL A 128 -0.34 13.30 -16.71
N VAL A 129 -0.86 12.07 -16.63
CA VAL A 129 -1.26 11.44 -15.36
C VAL A 129 -0.03 11.23 -14.46
N VAL A 130 1.04 10.63 -14.99
CA VAL A 130 2.28 10.37 -14.24
C VAL A 130 2.95 11.67 -13.79
N LEU A 131 3.01 12.67 -14.67
CA LEU A 131 3.60 13.97 -14.32
C LEU A 131 2.81 14.66 -13.21
N ARG A 132 1.50 14.47 -13.20
CA ARG A 132 0.57 15.06 -12.26
C ARG A 132 0.59 14.39 -10.91
N GLU A 133 0.77 13.08 -10.86
CA GLU A 133 1.02 12.30 -9.63
C GLU A 133 2.36 12.68 -8.99
N ARG A 134 3.37 12.95 -9.84
CA ARG A 134 4.73 13.26 -9.37
C ARG A 134 4.91 14.71 -8.94
N LEU A 135 4.26 15.63 -9.64
CA LEU A 135 4.05 16.95 -9.08
C LEU A 135 3.25 16.74 -7.81
N SER A 136 2.16 15.97 -7.89
CA SER A 136 1.33 15.57 -6.77
C SER A 136 1.91 14.71 -5.71
N ALA A 137 3.22 14.61 -5.56
CA ALA A 137 3.92 14.11 -4.40
C ALA A 137 4.25 15.16 -3.33
N ARG A 138 4.42 16.40 -3.76
CA ARG A 138 5.18 17.42 -3.03
C ARG A 138 4.40 18.46 -2.12
N LYS A 139 3.07 18.75 -2.16
CA LYS A 139 2.42 19.93 -1.43
C LYS A 139 2.06 19.60 0.00
N THR A 140 1.73 18.38 0.33
CA THR A 140 1.32 18.05 1.69
C THR A 140 2.43 17.41 2.50
N ASP A 141 3.66 17.82 2.21
CA ASP A 141 4.62 17.98 3.31
C ASP A 141 4.19 19.20 4.16
N LYS A 142 3.08 19.03 4.89
CA LYS A 142 2.54 19.96 5.89
C LYS A 142 3.09 19.64 7.28
N PHE A 143 3.98 18.65 7.41
CA PHE A 143 4.57 18.25 8.69
C PHE A 143 6.05 18.64 8.86
N ARG A 144 6.61 19.48 7.97
CA ARG A 144 7.90 20.16 8.21
C ARG A 144 7.82 21.31 9.22
N LYS A 145 7.11 21.13 10.33
CA LYS A 145 7.16 21.98 11.53
C LYS A 145 6.76 21.17 12.75
N VAL A 146 7.67 20.33 13.24
CA VAL A 146 7.96 19.91 14.64
C VAL A 146 8.84 18.68 14.43
N GLN A 147 10.16 18.75 14.64
CA GLN A 147 10.73 18.41 15.94
C GLN A 147 12.01 19.21 16.21
N ARG A 148 12.13 19.56 17.49
CA ARG A 148 13.18 20.29 18.15
C ARG A 148 14.14 19.30 18.80
#